data_AF-A0A060C5R7-F1
#
_entry.id   AF-A0A060C5R7-F1
#
_cell.length_a   1.000
_cell.length_b   1.000
_cell.length_c   1.000
_cell.angle_alpha   90.00
_cell.angle_beta   90.00
_cell.angle_gamma   90.00
#
_symmetry.space_group_name_H-M   'P 1'
#
loop_
_entity.id
_entity.type
_entity.pdbx_description
1 polymer ?
#
loop_
_entity_poly.entity_id
_entity_poly.type
_entity_poly.pdbx_seq_one_letter_code
_entity_poly.pdbx_strand_id
1 'polypeptide(L)'
;GEHFTPYHAALTAMATDPVLRGVKTIAEPWDLGPFGWRTGQFPTGWADWNDRFRGTLRSFWLSDAAALSQGRAAQPPADLGNRLTGSADLFGHGEVPGGRSPLASINFVTAHDGFTLHDLVSYDRKHNRANGEDGATAP
;
A
#
# COMPACT_ATOMS: atom_id res chain seq x y z
N GLY A 1 5.35 -8.83 23.27
CA GLY A 1 6.24 -8.37 22.20
C GLY A 1 6.03 -9.15 20.92
N GLU A 2 4.79 -9.37 20.48
CA GLU A 2 4.47 -10.04 19.20
C GLU A 2 3.38 -9.31 18.39
N HIS A 3 2.93 -8.15 18.89
CA HIS A 3 1.86 -7.39 18.27
C HIS A 3 2.34 -5.97 18.00
N PHE A 4 2.08 -5.52 16.77
CA PHE A 4 2.25 -4.12 16.41
C PHE A 4 1.39 -3.24 17.33
N THR A 5 1.96 -2.12 17.75
CA THR A 5 1.21 -1.04 18.40
C THR A 5 1.78 0.30 17.94
N PRO A 6 0.94 1.29 17.60
CA PRO A 6 1.41 2.64 17.27
C PRO A 6 2.10 3.32 18.46
N TYR A 7 1.94 2.78 19.67
CA TYR A 7 2.56 3.30 20.90
C TYR A 7 3.87 2.57 21.26
N HIS A 8 4.46 1.82 20.33
CA HIS A 8 5.74 1.16 20.58
C HIS A 8 6.83 2.20 20.89
N ALA A 9 7.68 1.91 21.87
CA ALA A 9 8.67 2.87 22.39
C ALA A 9 9.54 3.51 21.29
N ALA A 10 9.91 2.75 20.25
CA ALA A 10 10.65 3.26 19.10
C ALA A 10 9.84 4.30 18.28
N LEU A 11 8.55 4.05 18.03
CA LEU A 11 7.67 4.96 17.30
C LEU A 11 7.42 6.24 18.11
N THR A 12 7.20 6.10 19.41
CA THR A 12 7.06 7.24 20.33
C THR A 12 8.33 8.07 20.38
N ALA A 13 9.50 7.44 20.52
CA ALA A 13 10.77 8.14 20.52
C ALA A 13 10.96 8.97 19.25
N MET A 14 10.74 8.38 18.06
CA MET A 14 10.82 9.09 16.79
C MET A 14 9.83 10.25 16.69
N ALA A 15 8.60 10.08 17.16
CA ALA A 15 7.58 11.13 17.13
C ALA A 15 7.87 12.30 18.09
N THR A 16 8.59 12.05 19.18
CA THR A 16 8.94 13.05 20.21
C THR A 16 10.34 13.65 20.04
N ASP A 17 11.13 13.14 19.11
CA ASP A 17 12.51 13.60 18.91
C ASP A 17 12.55 15.04 18.32
N PRO A 18 13.22 15.99 18.99
CA PRO A 18 13.25 17.39 18.53
C PRO A 18 13.98 17.57 17.19
N VAL A 19 14.94 16.71 16.85
CA VAL A 19 15.64 16.73 15.56
C VAL A 19 14.72 16.27 14.43
N LEU A 20 13.80 15.33 14.71
CA LEU A 20 12.90 14.77 13.71
C LEU A 20 11.58 15.54 13.53
N ARG A 21 11.27 16.53 14.39
CA ARG A 21 9.98 17.24 14.45
C ARG A 21 9.44 17.79 13.12
N GLY A 22 10.30 18.10 12.16
CA GLY A 22 9.92 18.63 10.84
C GLY A 22 10.07 17.66 9.67
N VAL A 23 10.50 16.43 9.94
CA VAL A 23 10.81 15.41 8.92
C VAL A 23 9.53 14.66 8.55
N LYS A 24 9.38 14.32 7.26
CA LYS A 24 8.27 13.48 6.79
C LYS A 24 8.62 12.02 7.08
N THR A 25 7.75 11.33 7.81
CA THR A 25 7.89 9.89 8.09
C THR A 25 6.96 9.09 7.18
N ILE A 26 7.53 8.11 6.48
CA ILE A 26 6.80 7.24 5.56
C ILE A 26 7.13 5.79 5.92
N ALA A 27 6.11 4.95 6.04
CA ALA A 27 6.24 3.53 6.32
C ALA A 27 5.86 2.69 5.09
N GLU A 28 6.60 1.62 4.85
CA GLU A 28 6.10 0.43 4.18
C GLU A 28 5.45 -0.45 5.27
N PRO A 29 4.11 -0.47 5.38
CA PRO A 29 3.46 -0.86 6.62
C PRO A 29 3.22 -2.37 6.70
N TRP A 30 4.24 -3.17 6.40
CA TRP A 30 4.15 -4.62 6.47
C TRP A 30 5.48 -5.31 6.80
N ASP A 31 5.38 -6.54 7.31
CA ASP A 31 6.47 -7.50 7.41
C ASP A 31 5.98 -8.91 7.05
N LEU A 32 6.90 -9.90 6.98
CA LEU A 32 6.59 -11.29 6.65
C LEU A 32 5.97 -12.10 7.81
N GLY A 33 5.92 -11.52 9.01
CA GLY A 33 5.46 -12.17 10.22
C GLY A 33 3.93 -12.32 10.28
N PRO A 34 3.43 -13.18 11.19
CA PRO A 34 2.01 -13.24 11.49
C PRO A 34 1.49 -11.86 11.87
N PHE A 35 0.38 -11.46 11.25
CA PHE A 35 -0.22 -10.13 11.43
C PHE A 35 0.72 -8.97 11.01
N GLY A 36 1.65 -9.19 10.08
CA GLY A 36 2.56 -8.16 9.59
C GLY A 36 1.87 -7.01 8.85
N TRP A 37 0.68 -7.22 8.27
CA TRP A 37 0.00 -6.18 7.49
C TRP A 37 -0.64 -5.08 8.35
N ARG A 38 -0.11 -3.86 8.28
CA ARG A 38 -0.42 -2.73 9.20
C ARG A 38 -0.75 -1.41 8.50
N THR A 39 -1.10 -1.42 7.22
CA THR A 39 -1.56 -0.21 6.52
C THR A 39 -2.70 0.47 7.29
N GLY A 40 -2.57 1.76 7.55
CA GLY A 40 -3.53 2.56 8.30
C GLY A 40 -3.32 2.55 9.82
N GLN A 41 -2.44 1.70 10.35
CA GLN A 41 -2.27 1.52 11.79
C GLN A 41 -1.07 2.31 12.36
N PHE A 42 -0.24 2.94 11.51
CA PHE A 42 0.87 3.77 11.98
C PHE A 42 0.38 5.08 12.65
N PRO A 43 1.18 5.67 13.56
CA PRO A 43 0.77 6.83 14.35
C PRO A 43 0.46 8.09 13.53
N THR A 44 -0.18 9.08 14.16
CA THR A 44 -0.33 10.42 13.58
C THR A 44 1.01 11.00 13.16
N GLY A 45 1.03 11.65 12.00
CA GLY A 45 2.23 12.25 11.41
C GLY A 45 2.96 11.34 10.42
N TRP A 46 2.66 10.03 10.43
CA TRP A 46 3.16 9.07 9.44
C TRP A 46 2.25 9.00 8.21
N ALA A 47 2.87 8.75 7.06
CA ALA A 47 2.19 8.30 5.85
C ALA A 47 2.57 6.87 5.51
N ASP A 48 1.66 6.12 4.90
CA ASP A 48 1.86 4.70 4.60
C ASP A 48 1.87 4.51 3.09
N TRP A 49 2.78 3.68 2.58
CA TRP A 49 2.64 3.11 1.25
C TRP A 49 1.32 2.33 1.17
N ASN A 50 0.44 2.77 0.27
CA ASN A 50 -0.89 2.19 0.11
C ASN A 50 -0.91 1.14 -1.00
N ASP A 51 -0.53 -0.08 -0.65
CA ASP A 51 -0.59 -1.23 -1.56
C ASP A 51 -2.01 -1.55 -2.03
N ARG A 52 -3.03 -1.24 -1.22
CA ARG A 52 -4.41 -1.41 -1.64
C ARG A 52 -4.77 -0.44 -2.77
N PHE A 53 -4.23 0.79 -2.75
CA PHE A 53 -4.36 1.72 -3.88
C PHE A 53 -3.73 1.14 -5.15
N ARG A 54 -2.48 0.66 -5.07
CA ARG A 54 -1.80 -0.02 -6.18
C ARG A 54 -2.65 -1.17 -6.73
N GLY A 55 -3.10 -2.08 -5.86
CA GLY A 55 -3.87 -3.26 -6.23
C GLY A 55 -5.21 -2.92 -6.89
N THR A 56 -6.00 -2.03 -6.28
CA THR A 56 -7.32 -1.65 -6.79
C THR A 56 -7.23 -0.93 -8.13
N LEU A 57 -6.28 -0.03 -8.32
CA LEU A 57 -6.12 0.67 -9.61
C LEU A 57 -5.68 -0.28 -10.72
N ARG A 58 -4.73 -1.18 -10.43
CA ARG A 58 -4.30 -2.20 -11.39
C ARG A 58 -5.45 -3.15 -11.74
N SER A 59 -6.22 -3.61 -10.76
CA SER A 59 -7.40 -4.45 -11.00
C SER A 59 -8.39 -3.75 -11.91
N PHE A 60 -8.80 -2.53 -11.54
CA PHE A 60 -9.83 -1.81 -12.27
C PHE A 60 -9.45 -1.56 -13.73
N TRP A 61 -8.23 -1.09 -13.99
CA TRP A 61 -7.81 -0.72 -15.35
C TRP A 61 -7.34 -1.89 -16.21
N LEU A 62 -6.85 -2.98 -15.61
CA LEU A 62 -6.28 -4.10 -16.36
C LEU A 62 -7.18 -5.32 -16.26
N SER A 63 -7.29 -5.90 -15.06
CA SER A 63 -8.00 -7.16 -14.84
C SER A 63 -9.50 -7.07 -15.13
N ASP A 64 -10.15 -6.04 -14.59
CA ASP A 64 -11.59 -5.80 -14.74
C ASP A 64 -11.92 -5.36 -16.17
N ALA A 65 -11.11 -4.48 -16.77
CA ALA A 65 -11.26 -4.09 -18.17
C ALA A 65 -11.14 -5.31 -19.13
N ALA A 66 -10.16 -6.19 -18.90
CA ALA A 66 -9.99 -7.42 -19.67
C ALA A 66 -11.12 -8.43 -19.43
N ALA A 67 -11.66 -8.51 -18.21
CA ALA A 67 -12.83 -9.34 -17.93
C ALA A 67 -14.05 -8.85 -18.72
N LEU A 68 -14.32 -7.53 -18.69
CA LEU A 68 -15.43 -6.90 -19.40
C LEU A 68 -15.32 -7.06 -20.92
N SER A 69 -14.12 -6.89 -21.49
CA SER A 69 -13.90 -7.08 -22.94
C SER A 69 -14.14 -8.52 -23.39
N GLN A 70 -14.15 -9.47 -22.45
CA GLN A 70 -14.43 -10.89 -22.67
C GLN A 70 -15.86 -11.30 -22.24
N GLY A 71 -16.72 -10.34 -21.92
CA GLY A 71 -18.10 -10.59 -21.47
C GLY A 71 -18.21 -11.19 -20.08
N ARG A 72 -17.16 -11.11 -19.26
CA ARG A 72 -17.14 -11.55 -17.86
C ARG A 72 -17.48 -10.40 -16.93
N ALA A 73 -17.95 -10.71 -15.72
CA ALA A 73 -18.22 -9.72 -14.70
C ALA A 73 -16.92 -9.11 -14.13
N ALA A 74 -16.95 -7.82 -13.81
CA ALA A 74 -15.90 -7.10 -13.10
C ALA A 74 -16.27 -6.87 -11.63
N GLN A 75 -15.29 -6.50 -10.81
CA GLN A 75 -15.53 -6.10 -9.42
C GLN A 75 -16.33 -4.78 -9.33
N PRO A 76 -17.14 -4.58 -8.27
CA PRO A 76 -17.82 -3.31 -8.04
C PRO A 76 -16.82 -2.15 -7.85
N PRO A 77 -17.10 -0.94 -8.35
CA PRO A 77 -16.18 0.20 -8.28
C PRO A 77 -16.11 0.88 -6.90
N ALA A 78 -16.76 0.32 -5.87
CA ALA A 78 -16.81 0.92 -4.54
C ALA A 78 -15.42 1.07 -3.92
N ASP A 79 -14.57 0.05 -4.04
CA ASP A 79 -13.20 0.11 -3.51
C ASP A 79 -12.34 1.12 -4.30
N LEU A 80 -12.58 1.27 -5.61
CA LEU A 80 -11.98 2.35 -6.40
C LEU A 80 -12.41 3.73 -5.86
N GLY A 81 -13.69 3.91 -5.54
CA GLY A 81 -14.20 5.12 -4.92
C GLY A 81 -13.47 5.48 -3.63
N ASN A 82 -13.25 4.50 -2.75
CA ASN A 82 -12.44 4.67 -1.54
C ASN A 82 -11.01 5.11 -1.89
N ARG A 83 -10.35 4.44 -2.85
CA ARG A 83 -8.97 4.77 -3.25
C ARG A 83 -8.83 6.18 -3.80
N LEU A 84 -9.77 6.63 -4.64
CA LEU A 84 -9.78 7.97 -5.23
C LEU A 84 -10.11 9.08 -4.21
N THR A 85 -10.77 8.74 -3.10
CA THR A 85 -11.19 9.70 -2.05
C THR A 85 -10.30 9.67 -0.81
N GLY A 86 -9.05 9.23 -0.96
CA GLY A 86 -8.05 9.27 0.12
C GLY A 86 -8.06 8.05 1.04
N SER A 87 -8.72 6.96 0.64
CA SER A 87 -8.77 5.68 1.37
C SER A 87 -9.21 5.83 2.83
N ALA A 88 -10.33 6.54 3.05
CA ALA A 88 -10.88 6.76 4.40
C ALA A 88 -11.27 5.45 5.11
N ASP A 89 -11.50 4.37 4.36
CA ASP A 89 -11.70 3.02 4.88
C ASP A 89 -10.41 2.39 5.45
N LEU A 90 -9.24 2.96 5.19
CA LEU A 90 -7.96 2.56 5.79
C LEU A 90 -7.46 3.57 6.82
N PHE A 91 -7.65 4.86 6.56
CA PHE A 91 -7.04 5.93 7.35
C PHE A 91 -8.02 6.73 8.18
N GLY A 92 -9.31 6.77 7.82
CA GLY A 92 -10.32 7.62 8.45
C GLY A 92 -10.82 7.13 9.82
N HIS A 93 -10.33 5.98 10.28
CA HIS A 93 -10.68 5.37 11.57
C HIS A 93 -9.50 4.55 12.10
N GLY A 94 -9.55 4.13 13.37
CA GLY A 94 -8.51 3.31 14.00
C GLY A 94 -8.13 3.81 15.38
N GLU A 95 -6.90 3.51 15.81
CA GLU A 95 -6.39 3.88 17.14
C GLU A 95 -6.12 5.38 17.30
N VAL A 96 -5.93 6.11 16.19
CA VAL A 96 -5.81 7.57 16.20
C VAL A 96 -7.21 8.19 16.32
N PRO A 97 -7.51 8.95 17.39
CA PRO A 97 -8.81 9.60 17.54
C PRO A 97 -9.12 10.54 16.36
N GLY A 98 -10.29 10.37 15.75
CA GLY A 98 -10.70 11.14 14.56
C GLY A 98 -10.10 10.68 13.23
N GLY A 99 -9.28 9.62 13.25
CA GLY A 99 -8.60 9.10 12.06
C GLY A 99 -7.43 9.97 11.59
N ARG A 100 -6.69 9.47 10.60
CA ARG A 100 -5.64 10.18 9.90
C ARG A 100 -6.19 10.82 8.63
N SER A 101 -5.61 11.96 8.24
CA SER A 101 -6.00 12.66 7.01
C SER A 101 -5.68 11.85 5.74
N PRO A 102 -6.28 12.18 4.58
CA PRO A 102 -5.92 11.59 3.28
C PRO A 102 -4.43 11.67 2.93
N LEU A 103 -3.69 12.64 3.49
CA LEU A 103 -2.24 12.77 3.29
C LEU A 103 -1.45 11.60 3.87
N ALA A 104 -2.07 10.81 4.74
CA ALA A 104 -1.47 9.62 5.31
C ALA A 104 -1.43 8.43 4.31
N SER A 105 -2.01 8.60 3.12
CA SER A 105 -1.96 7.62 2.02
C SER A 105 -0.93 8.03 0.98
N ILE A 106 0.18 7.30 0.88
CA ILE A 106 1.08 7.39 -0.28
C ILE A 106 0.51 6.49 -1.37
N ASN A 107 -0.14 7.13 -2.34
CA ASN A 107 -0.77 6.48 -3.47
C ASN A 107 0.25 6.25 -4.59
N PHE A 108 0.38 5.02 -5.06
CA PHE A 108 1.30 4.66 -6.14
C PHE A 108 0.72 3.55 -7.03
N VAL A 109 1.12 3.53 -8.30
CA VAL A 109 0.73 2.47 -9.26
C VAL A 109 1.86 1.47 -9.46
N THR A 110 3.11 1.93 -9.40
CA THR A 110 4.33 1.12 -9.54
C THR A 110 5.37 1.65 -8.57
N ALA A 111 6.31 0.79 -8.19
CA ALA A 111 7.44 1.14 -7.34
C ALA A 111 8.70 0.54 -7.96
N HIS A 112 9.80 0.49 -7.19
CA HIS A 112 11.03 -0.13 -7.64
C HIS A 112 10.95 -1.67 -7.55
N ASP A 113 10.13 -2.20 -6.63
CA ASP A 113 9.62 -3.56 -6.63
C ASP A 113 8.43 -3.68 -7.60
N GLY A 114 8.35 -4.78 -8.33
CA GLY A 114 7.33 -4.98 -9.34
C GLY A 114 7.72 -4.51 -10.74
N PHE A 115 6.76 -4.69 -11.65
CA PHE A 115 6.82 -4.09 -12.97
C PHE A 115 6.93 -2.57 -12.93
N THR A 116 7.71 -2.04 -13.88
CA THR A 116 7.60 -0.65 -14.31
C THR A 116 6.21 -0.37 -14.89
N LEU A 117 5.84 0.91 -15.07
CA LEU A 117 4.53 1.24 -15.63
C LEU A 117 4.35 0.75 -17.07
N HIS A 118 5.45 0.74 -17.85
CA HIS A 118 5.44 0.21 -19.20
C HIS A 118 5.30 -1.31 -19.20
N ASP A 119 6.06 -2.01 -18.35
CA ASP A 119 6.01 -3.47 -18.30
C ASP A 119 4.65 -3.97 -17.78
N LEU A 120 4.03 -3.22 -16.87
CA LEU A 120 2.69 -3.48 -16.35
C LEU A 120 1.62 -3.57 -17.44
N VAL A 121 1.80 -2.88 -18.58
CA VAL A 121 0.88 -2.94 -19.73
C VAL A 121 1.44 -3.71 -20.92
N SER A 122 2.67 -4.22 -20.81
CA SER A 122 3.36 -4.93 -21.91
C SER A 122 3.53 -6.42 -21.64
N TYR A 123 3.47 -6.85 -20.38
CA TYR A 123 3.72 -8.24 -19.98
C TYR A 123 2.66 -8.76 -19.00
N ASP A 124 2.14 -9.96 -19.28
CA ASP A 124 1.24 -10.68 -18.37
C ASP A 124 1.97 -11.40 -17.23
N ARG A 125 3.28 -11.67 -17.39
CA ARG A 125 4.07 -12.50 -16.47
C ARG A 125 5.47 -11.92 -16.27
N LYS A 126 6.00 -12.11 -15.06
CA LYS A 126 7.37 -11.72 -14.71
C LYS A 126 8.40 -12.50 -15.53
N HIS A 127 9.53 -11.86 -15.86
CA HIS A 127 10.61 -12.44 -16.66
C HIS A 127 11.94 -12.39 -15.91
N ASN A 128 11.95 -12.91 -14.68
CA ASN A 128 13.02 -12.68 -13.70
C ASN A 128 14.11 -13.78 -13.72
N ARG A 129 14.26 -14.49 -14.85
CA ARG A 129 15.24 -15.60 -14.97
C ARG A 129 16.68 -15.14 -14.82
N ALA A 130 16.96 -13.88 -15.16
CA ALA A 130 18.28 -13.27 -14.99
C ALA A 130 18.69 -13.12 -13.51
N ASN A 131 17.76 -13.22 -12.57
CA ASN A 131 18.03 -13.11 -11.14
C ASN A 131 18.70 -14.37 -10.55
N GLY A 132 18.79 -15.48 -11.30
CA GLY A 132 19.47 -16.70 -10.87
C GLY A 132 18.69 -17.57 -9.89
N GLU A 133 17.41 -17.26 -9.64
CA GLU A 133 16.52 -18.01 -8.73
C GLU A 133 15.41 -18.75 -9.49
N ASP A 134 15.68 -19.21 -10.71
CA ASP A 134 14.69 -19.88 -11.59
C ASP A 134 13.37 -19.10 -11.79
N GLY A 135 13.43 -17.77 -11.66
CA GLY A 135 12.28 -16.87 -11.73
C GLY A 135 11.38 -16.90 -10.47
N ALA A 136 11.85 -17.43 -9.34
CA ALA A 136 11.11 -17.49 -8.09
C ALA A 136 10.87 -16.12 -7.46
N THR A 137 11.79 -15.17 -7.63
CA THR A 137 11.69 -13.79 -7.10
C THR A 137 10.38 -13.10 -7.46
N ALA A 138 9.87 -12.25 -6.57
CA ALA A 138 8.68 -11.43 -6.82
C ALA A 138 8.78 -10.65 -8.15
N PRO A 139 7.63 -10.34 -8.80
CA PRO A 139 7.61 -9.49 -9.99
C PRO A 139 8.30 -8.16 -9.77
#